data_AF-F0J757-F1
#
_entry.id   AF-F0J757-F1
#
_cell.length_a   1.000
_cell.length_b   1.000
_cell.length_c   1.000
_cell.angle_alpha   90.00
_cell.angle_beta   90.00
_cell.angle_gamma   90.00
#
_symmetry.space_group_name_H-M   'P 1'
#
loop_
_entity.id
_entity.type
_entity.pdbx_description
1 polymer ?
#
loop_
_entity_poly.entity_id
_entity_poly.type
_entity_poly.pdbx_seq_one_letter_code
_entity_poly.pdbx_strand_id
1 'polypeptide(L)'
;MPFRLIRETVEARITAKTVEIFHRGKLVATHQRSFCQHRPTTIADHMPSSHRRYRDWTHERILREATAVGDDTAALVEIILRSRPHPEQGFRSCIGILGLAKRYDPERLDAACARALALGTRSYGSVAAILKNAQGRKTTDKTEQPSLFHENIRGPGYYH
;
A
#
# COMPACT_ATOMS: atom_id res chain seq x y z
N MET A 1 -11.92 19.90 -3.85
CA MET A 1 -11.55 20.88 -2.82
C MET A 1 -10.04 21.07 -2.80
N PRO A 2 -9.53 22.30 -2.92
CA PRO A 2 -8.09 22.60 -2.83
C PRO A 2 -7.50 22.11 -1.50
N PHE A 3 -6.40 21.34 -1.55
CA PHE A 3 -5.76 20.82 -0.34
C PHE A 3 -5.29 21.90 0.66
N ARG A 4 -5.07 23.13 0.19
CA ARG A 4 -4.65 24.25 1.04
C ARG A 4 -5.74 24.72 2.01
N LEU A 5 -6.99 24.32 1.78
CA LEU A 5 -8.16 24.70 2.59
C LEU A 5 -8.68 23.52 3.42
N ILE A 6 -7.85 22.49 3.65
CA ILE A 6 -8.20 21.38 4.54
C ILE A 6 -8.43 21.96 5.95
N ARG A 7 -9.61 21.68 6.53
CA ARG A 7 -10.09 22.18 7.84
C ARG A 7 -10.46 23.66 7.89
N GLU A 8 -10.45 24.36 6.76
CA GLU A 8 -10.97 25.73 6.67
C GLU A 8 -12.48 25.72 6.37
N THR A 9 -13.21 26.71 6.87
CA THR A 9 -14.62 26.90 6.51
C THR A 9 -14.70 27.60 5.16
N VAL A 10 -15.46 27.02 4.23
CA VAL A 10 -15.65 27.53 2.88
C VAL A 10 -17.14 27.69 2.57
N GLU A 11 -17.46 28.64 1.71
CA GLU A 11 -18.80 28.81 1.17
C GLU A 11 -18.87 28.13 -0.20
N ALA A 12 -19.95 27.39 -0.46
CA ALA A 12 -20.17 26.74 -1.74
C ALA A 12 -21.39 27.35 -2.43
N ARG A 13 -21.22 27.83 -3.66
CA ARG A 13 -22.32 28.23 -4.53
C ARG A 13 -22.54 27.13 -5.57
N ILE A 14 -23.73 26.54 -5.55
CA ILE A 14 -24.09 25.44 -6.45
C ILE A 14 -24.98 26.01 -7.56
N THR A 15 -24.54 25.88 -8.81
CA THR A 15 -25.31 26.29 -9.99
C THR A 15 -25.85 25.06 -10.74
N ALA A 16 -26.55 25.29 -11.86
CA ALA A 16 -27.01 24.22 -12.73
C ALA A 16 -25.87 23.38 -13.32
N LYS A 17 -24.69 23.97 -13.59
CA LYS A 17 -23.57 23.29 -14.29
C LYS A 17 -22.29 23.22 -13.47
N THR A 18 -22.15 24.03 -12.43
CA THR A 18 -20.89 24.17 -11.69
C THR A 18 -21.12 24.22 -10.18
N VAL A 19 -20.06 23.87 -9.45
CA VAL A 19 -19.94 24.11 -8.01
C VAL A 19 -18.75 25.04 -7.81
N GLU A 20 -19.02 26.23 -7.33
CA GLU A 20 -18.04 27.28 -7.04
C GLU A 20 -17.76 27.28 -5.54
N ILE A 21 -16.48 27.38 -5.18
CA ILE A 21 -16.03 27.39 -3.79
C ILE A 21 -15.39 28.73 -3.50
N PHE A 22 -15.84 29.37 -2.43
CA PHE A 22 -15.35 30.65 -1.94
C PHE A 22 -14.69 30.46 -0.58
N HIS A 23 -13.61 31.19 -0.36
CA HIS A 23 -12.97 31.29 0.95
C HIS A 23 -12.78 32.78 1.26
N ARG A 24 -13.43 33.26 2.34
CA ARG A 24 -13.44 34.68 2.74
C ARG A 24 -13.88 35.61 1.60
N GLY A 25 -14.98 35.25 0.93
CA GLY A 25 -15.56 36.02 -0.18
C GLY A 25 -14.79 35.96 -1.51
N LYS A 26 -13.66 35.24 -1.60
CA LYS A 26 -12.89 35.08 -2.85
C LYS A 26 -13.13 33.71 -3.47
N LEU A 27 -13.38 33.67 -4.78
CA LEU A 27 -13.50 32.42 -5.53
C LEU A 27 -12.14 31.72 -5.57
N VAL A 28 -12.08 30.50 -5.02
CA VAL A 28 -10.83 29.71 -4.91
C VAL A 28 -10.81 28.48 -5.80
N ALA A 29 -11.98 28.00 -6.22
CA ALA A 29 -12.09 26.83 -7.10
C ALA A 29 -13.46 26.76 -7.77
N THR A 30 -13.49 26.24 -9.01
CA THR A 30 -14.72 25.96 -9.75
C THR A 30 -14.66 24.53 -10.25
N HIS A 31 -15.72 23.78 -10.00
CA HIS A 31 -15.87 22.40 -10.43
C HIS A 31 -17.05 22.26 -11.38
N GLN A 32 -16.92 21.40 -12.38
CA GLN A 32 -18.10 20.96 -13.14
C GLN A 32 -18.96 20.08 -12.23
N ARG A 33 -20.27 20.33 -12.23
CA ARG A 33 -21.22 19.57 -11.44
C ARG A 33 -21.45 18.21 -12.11
N SER A 34 -21.14 17.14 -11.38
CA SER A 34 -21.50 15.77 -11.77
C SER A 34 -22.86 15.42 -11.18
N PHE A 35 -23.71 14.77 -11.98
CA PHE A 35 -25.01 14.25 -11.55
C PHE A 35 -24.99 12.75 -11.27
N CYS A 36 -23.84 12.09 -11.45
CA CYS A 36 -23.68 10.68 -11.14
C CYS A 36 -23.66 10.48 -9.62
N GLN A 37 -24.66 9.74 -9.10
CA GLN A 37 -24.73 9.45 -7.67
C GLN A 37 -23.52 8.63 -7.20
N HIS A 38 -23.08 8.86 -5.96
CA HIS A 38 -21.98 8.15 -5.28
C HIS A 38 -20.60 8.23 -5.96
N ARG A 39 -20.41 9.13 -6.94
CA ARG A 39 -19.13 9.32 -7.62
C ARG A 39 -18.50 10.67 -7.29
N PRO A 40 -17.41 10.72 -6.50
CA PRO A 40 -16.72 11.97 -6.24
C PRO A 40 -16.07 12.49 -7.53
N THR A 41 -16.14 13.81 -7.75
CA THR A 41 -15.46 14.48 -8.87
C THR A 41 -14.23 15.20 -8.32
N THR A 42 -13.04 14.75 -8.72
CA THR A 42 -11.77 15.29 -8.21
C THR A 42 -11.03 16.02 -9.33
N ILE A 43 -10.73 17.31 -9.12
CA ILE A 43 -9.84 18.06 -10.00
C ILE A 43 -8.41 17.87 -9.52
N ALA A 44 -7.53 17.48 -10.44
CA ALA A 44 -6.15 17.14 -10.12
C ALA A 44 -5.32 18.31 -9.54
N ASP A 45 -5.64 19.55 -9.93
CA ASP A 45 -4.96 20.77 -9.46
C ASP A 45 -5.20 21.06 -7.97
N HIS A 46 -6.21 20.43 -7.38
CA HIS A 46 -6.54 20.56 -5.97
C HIS A 46 -5.89 19.51 -5.08
N MET A 47 -5.19 18.55 -5.67
CA MET A 47 -4.57 17.44 -4.95
C MET A 47 -3.23 17.87 -4.29
N PRO A 48 -2.92 17.41 -3.07
CA PRO A 48 -1.62 17.67 -2.45
C PRO A 48 -0.44 17.24 -3.32
N SER A 49 0.72 17.91 -3.18
CA SER A 49 1.94 17.57 -3.92
C SER A 49 2.44 16.14 -3.65
N SER A 50 2.23 15.60 -2.45
CA SER A 50 2.54 14.21 -2.10
C SER A 50 1.71 13.20 -2.91
N HIS A 51 0.49 13.56 -3.33
CA HIS A 51 -0.33 12.77 -4.24
C HIS A 51 0.12 12.89 -5.71
N ARG A 52 0.77 13.99 -6.11
CA ARG A 52 1.28 14.15 -7.49
C ARG A 52 2.31 13.09 -7.88
N ARG A 53 3.18 12.68 -6.95
CA ARG A 53 4.21 11.64 -7.19
C ARG A 53 3.60 10.26 -7.49
N TYR A 54 2.34 10.04 -7.12
CA TYR A 54 1.61 8.79 -7.32
C TYR A 54 0.55 8.89 -8.42
N ARG A 55 0.42 10.03 -9.12
CA ARG A 55 -0.63 10.26 -10.14
C ARG A 55 -0.61 9.26 -11.28
N ASP A 56 0.57 8.79 -11.67
CA ASP A 56 0.71 7.87 -12.79
C ASP A 56 0.66 6.39 -12.35
N TRP A 57 0.47 6.14 -11.06
CA TRP A 57 0.37 4.79 -10.51
C TRP A 57 -1.10 4.39 -10.42
N THR A 58 -1.54 3.65 -11.43
CA THR A 58 -2.84 2.97 -11.45
C THR A 58 -2.71 1.56 -10.87
N HIS A 59 -3.84 0.97 -10.47
CA HIS A 59 -3.90 -0.43 -10.04
C HIS A 59 -3.28 -1.37 -11.08
N GLU A 60 -3.68 -1.21 -12.34
CA GLU A 60 -3.16 -1.98 -13.48
C GLU A 60 -1.65 -1.84 -13.65
N ARG A 61 -1.13 -0.62 -13.54
CA ARG A 61 0.32 -0.39 -13.64
C ARG A 61 1.07 -1.06 -12.49
N ILE A 62 0.56 -0.93 -11.25
CA ILE A 62 1.18 -1.56 -10.08
C ILE A 62 1.25 -3.08 -10.26
N LEU A 63 0.18 -3.71 -10.73
CA LEU A 63 0.16 -5.14 -11.00
C LEU A 63 1.12 -5.52 -12.12
N ARG A 64 1.12 -4.80 -13.24
CA ARG A 64 2.04 -5.05 -14.36
C ARG A 64 3.50 -5.01 -13.95
N GLU A 65 3.88 -3.99 -13.17
CA GLU A 65 5.26 -3.85 -12.67
C GLU A 65 5.60 -4.94 -11.66
N ALA A 66 4.64 -5.40 -10.86
CA ALA A 66 4.83 -6.51 -9.94
C ALA A 66 5.04 -7.84 -10.67
N THR A 67 4.22 -8.13 -11.69
CA THR A 67 4.35 -9.32 -12.54
C THR A 67 5.67 -9.33 -13.31
N ALA A 68 6.20 -8.16 -13.68
CA ALA A 68 7.52 -8.04 -14.31
C ALA A 68 8.68 -8.40 -13.37
N VAL A 69 8.48 -8.34 -12.05
CA VAL A 69 9.46 -8.78 -11.06
C VAL A 69 9.35 -10.28 -10.82
N GLY A 70 8.13 -10.79 -10.62
CA GLY A 70 7.85 -12.20 -10.42
C GLY A 70 6.47 -12.48 -9.82
N ASP A 71 6.10 -13.75 -9.78
CA ASP A 71 4.75 -14.21 -9.42
C ASP A 71 4.45 -13.97 -7.94
N ASP A 72 5.43 -14.21 -7.05
CA ASP A 72 5.27 -14.00 -5.61
C ASP A 72 5.15 -12.50 -5.27
N THR A 73 5.85 -11.66 -6.01
CA THR A 73 5.74 -10.20 -5.91
C THR A 73 4.36 -9.73 -6.33
N ALA A 74 3.83 -10.25 -7.44
CA ALA A 74 2.47 -9.94 -7.90
C ALA A 74 1.42 -10.37 -6.87
N ALA A 75 1.53 -11.60 -6.34
CA ALA A 75 0.63 -12.12 -5.31
C ALA A 75 0.64 -11.26 -4.03
N LEU A 76 1.82 -10.88 -3.55
CA LEU A 76 1.95 -10.01 -2.37
C LEU A 76 1.31 -8.64 -2.59
N VAL A 77 1.55 -8.03 -3.74
CA VAL A 77 0.97 -6.73 -4.11
C VAL A 77 -0.56 -6.82 -4.16
N GLU A 78 -1.11 -7.85 -4.81
CA GLU A 78 -2.55 -8.05 -4.91
C GLU A 78 -3.19 -8.21 -3.53
N ILE A 79 -2.58 -8.99 -2.64
CA ILE A 79 -3.03 -9.18 -1.27
C ILE A 79 -3.00 -7.85 -0.48
N ILE A 80 -1.94 -7.05 -0.63
CA ILE A 80 -1.85 -5.73 0.03
C ILE A 80 -2.99 -4.83 -0.45
N LEU A 81 -3.26 -4.78 -1.75
CA LEU A 81 -4.31 -3.92 -2.32
C LEU A 81 -5.71 -4.38 -1.88
N ARG A 82 -5.97 -5.69 -1.83
CA ARG A 82 -7.24 -6.27 -1.36
C ARG A 82 -7.46 -6.15 0.14
N SER A 83 -6.40 -6.08 0.94
CA SER A 83 -6.49 -5.97 2.40
C SER A 83 -6.99 -4.60 2.89
N ARG A 84 -7.03 -3.59 2.02
CA ARG A 84 -7.42 -2.23 2.37
C ARG A 84 -8.85 -1.93 1.91
N PRO A 85 -9.65 -1.14 2.67
CA PRO A 85 -10.98 -0.70 2.24
C PRO A 85 -10.98 0.04 0.90
N HIS A 86 -9.88 0.75 0.61
CA HIS A 86 -9.64 1.39 -0.68
C HIS A 86 -8.24 1.00 -1.18
N PRO A 87 -8.11 0.52 -2.43
CA PRO A 87 -6.83 0.02 -2.96
C PRO A 87 -5.76 1.12 -3.01
N GLU A 88 -6.15 2.40 -3.20
CA GLU A 88 -5.18 3.50 -3.25
C GLU A 88 -4.40 3.66 -1.94
N GLN A 89 -4.96 3.21 -0.81
CA GLN A 89 -4.27 3.23 0.48
C GLN A 89 -3.11 2.22 0.54
N GLY A 90 -3.11 1.20 -0.32
CA GLY A 90 -2.03 0.23 -0.46
C GLY A 90 -0.94 0.64 -1.46
N PHE A 91 -1.17 1.67 -2.28
CA PHE A 91 -0.26 2.03 -3.38
C PHE A 91 1.13 2.39 -2.88
N ARG A 92 1.23 3.18 -1.79
CA ARG A 92 2.52 3.58 -1.22
C ARG A 92 3.36 2.37 -0.81
N SER A 93 2.73 1.35 -0.23
CA SER A 93 3.41 0.13 0.18
C SER A 93 3.88 -0.68 -1.03
N CYS A 94 3.01 -0.88 -2.02
CA CYS A 94 3.33 -1.63 -3.24
C CYS A 94 4.47 -0.96 -4.01
N ILE A 95 4.39 0.36 -4.22
CA ILE A 95 5.43 1.12 -4.92
C ILE A 95 6.76 1.11 -4.15
N GLY A 96 6.70 1.12 -2.81
CA GLY A 96 7.89 0.96 -1.98
C GLY A 96 8.56 -0.40 -2.19
N ILE A 97 7.76 -1.48 -2.24
CA ILE A 97 8.25 -2.84 -2.49
C ILE A 97 8.85 -2.95 -3.90
N LEU A 98 8.16 -2.49 -4.93
CA LEU A 98 8.67 -2.46 -6.31
C LEU A 98 9.96 -1.63 -6.43
N GLY A 99 10.06 -0.54 -5.66
CA GLY A 99 11.27 0.27 -5.61
C GLY A 99 12.51 -0.46 -5.07
N LEU A 100 12.34 -1.58 -4.34
CA LEU A 100 13.46 -2.42 -3.88
C LEU A 100 14.16 -3.12 -5.05
N ALA A 101 13.48 -3.35 -6.18
CA ALA A 101 14.07 -3.92 -7.39
C ALA A 101 15.20 -3.05 -7.98
N LYS A 102 15.28 -1.77 -7.59
CA LYS A 102 16.40 -0.88 -7.98
C LYS A 102 17.69 -1.13 -7.18
N ARG A 103 17.57 -1.76 -6.01
CA ARG A 103 18.69 -2.01 -5.08
C ARG A 103 19.05 -3.49 -4.96
N TYR A 104 18.10 -4.36 -5.29
CA TYR A 104 18.22 -5.81 -5.19
C TYR A 104 17.76 -6.43 -6.51
N ASP A 105 18.36 -7.56 -6.88
CA ASP A 105 17.98 -8.29 -8.08
C ASP A 105 16.50 -8.72 -8.03
N PRO A 106 15.77 -8.69 -9.17
CA PRO A 106 14.34 -9.05 -9.23
C PRO A 106 14.04 -10.43 -8.64
N GLU A 107 14.84 -11.44 -8.97
CA GLU A 107 14.72 -12.80 -8.43
C GLU A 107 14.82 -12.82 -6.90
N ARG A 108 15.71 -11.99 -6.35
CA ARG A 108 15.92 -11.91 -4.91
C ARG A 108 14.79 -11.17 -4.20
N LEU A 109 14.22 -10.15 -4.86
CA LEU A 109 13.00 -9.50 -4.40
C LEU A 109 11.82 -10.48 -4.41
N ASP A 110 11.66 -11.26 -5.47
CA ASP A 110 10.59 -12.24 -5.59
C ASP A 110 10.66 -13.32 -4.51
N ALA A 111 11.85 -13.89 -4.29
CA ALA A 111 12.07 -14.84 -3.20
C ALA A 111 11.82 -14.22 -1.81
N ALA A 112 12.07 -12.91 -1.63
CA ALA A 112 11.74 -12.22 -0.39
C ALA A 112 10.23 -12.01 -0.23
N CYS A 113 9.51 -11.72 -1.32
CA CYS A 113 8.04 -11.68 -1.35
C CYS A 113 7.45 -13.04 -1.01
N ALA A 114 7.98 -14.13 -1.57
CA ALA A 114 7.58 -15.51 -1.25
C ALA A 114 7.68 -15.80 0.25
N ARG A 115 8.82 -15.44 0.86
CA ARG A 115 9.03 -15.57 2.31
C ARG A 115 8.08 -14.68 3.11
N ALA A 116 7.81 -13.46 2.65
CA ALA A 116 6.88 -12.56 3.32
C ALA A 116 5.46 -13.13 3.33
N LEU A 117 5.02 -13.73 2.22
CA LEU A 117 3.76 -14.44 2.07
C LEU A 117 3.67 -15.64 3.02
N ALA A 118 4.70 -16.48 3.06
CA ALA A 118 4.76 -17.63 3.96
C ALA A 118 4.66 -17.24 5.44
N LEU A 119 5.21 -16.08 5.81
CA LEU A 119 5.15 -15.52 7.17
C LEU A 119 3.85 -14.72 7.44
N GLY A 120 2.97 -14.55 6.45
CA GLY A 120 1.75 -13.75 6.56
C GLY A 120 2.01 -12.24 6.69
N THR A 121 3.23 -11.77 6.42
CA THR A 121 3.61 -10.36 6.54
C THR A 121 3.39 -9.62 5.23
N ARG A 122 2.76 -8.44 5.30
CA ARG A 122 2.25 -7.70 4.12
C ARG A 122 2.68 -6.24 4.14
N SER A 123 3.94 -5.99 4.49
CA SER A 123 4.48 -4.64 4.64
C SER A 123 5.85 -4.50 3.99
N TYR A 124 6.12 -3.29 3.48
CA TYR A 124 7.43 -2.91 2.97
C TYR A 124 8.55 -3.20 3.98
N GLY A 125 8.33 -2.88 5.25
CA GLY A 125 9.33 -3.09 6.31
C GLY A 125 9.70 -4.57 6.47
N SER A 126 8.73 -5.47 6.36
CA SER A 126 8.98 -6.92 6.40
C SER A 126 9.82 -7.39 5.21
N VAL A 127 9.42 -7.02 3.99
CA VAL A 127 10.17 -7.39 2.77
C VAL A 127 11.59 -6.84 2.80
N ALA A 128 11.77 -5.58 3.20
CA ALA A 128 13.08 -4.97 3.34
C ALA A 128 13.95 -5.66 4.41
N ALA A 129 13.36 -6.08 5.53
CA ALA A 129 14.06 -6.84 6.56
C ALA A 129 14.47 -8.24 6.07
N ILE A 130 13.59 -8.93 5.34
CA ILE A 130 13.90 -10.23 4.73
C ILE A 130 15.06 -10.10 3.74
N LEU A 131 15.05 -9.08 2.88
CA LEU A 131 16.13 -8.81 1.93
C LEU A 131 17.46 -8.51 2.62
N LYS A 132 17.43 -7.70 3.69
CA LYS A 132 18.61 -7.37 4.47
C LYS A 132 19.20 -8.60 5.18
N ASN A 133 18.34 -9.44 5.78
CA ASN A 133 18.77 -10.64 6.49
C ASN A 133 19.25 -11.76 5.55
N ALA A 134 18.66 -11.87 4.35
CA ALA A 134 19.13 -12.78 3.32
C ALA A 134 20.54 -12.45 2.80
N GLN A 135 21.04 -11.24 3.06
CA GLN A 135 22.38 -10.80 2.64
C GLN A 135 23.49 -11.45 3.49
N GLY A 136 23.17 -11.88 4.72
CA GLY A 136 24.11 -12.55 5.63
C GLY A 136 24.03 -14.08 5.63
N ARG A 137 23.03 -14.68 4.96
CA ARG A 137 22.88 -16.13 4.85
C ARG A 137 22.89 -16.54 3.38
N LYS A 138 24.07 -16.87 2.86
CA LYS A 138 24.16 -17.84 1.77
C LYS A 138 23.38 -19.07 2.21
N THR A 139 22.43 -19.48 1.38
CA THR A 139 21.51 -20.62 1.53
C THR A 139 22.15 -21.76 2.31
N THR A 140 21.70 -21.95 3.54
CA THR A 140 21.73 -23.27 4.18
C THR A 140 20.31 -23.79 4.11
N ASP A 141 20.24 -25.00 3.57
CA ASP A 141 19.07 -25.77 3.26
C ASP A 141 18.07 -25.88 4.42
N LYS A 142 16.84 -26.23 4.06
CA LYS A 142 15.76 -26.72 4.94
C LYS A 142 16.24 -27.09 6.34
N THR A 143 15.82 -26.33 7.35
CA THR A 143 15.78 -26.85 8.71
C THR A 143 14.35 -27.31 8.96
N GLU A 144 14.12 -28.61 8.80
CA GLU A 144 13.06 -29.30 9.54
C GLU A 144 13.16 -28.83 10.99
N GLN A 145 12.11 -28.20 11.51
CA GLN A 145 12.06 -27.88 12.93
C GLN A 145 12.09 -29.21 13.70
N PRO A 146 13.09 -29.49 14.54
CA PRO A 146 12.91 -30.54 15.53
C PRO A 146 11.85 -30.02 16.49
N SER A 147 10.75 -30.76 16.62
CA SER A 147 9.79 -30.59 17.70
C SER A 147 10.55 -30.50 19.02
N LEU A 148 10.57 -29.32 19.62
CA LEU A 148 11.19 -29.12 20.92
C LEU A 148 10.29 -29.78 21.97
N PHE A 149 10.42 -31.09 22.15
CA PHE A 149 9.93 -31.78 23.33
C PHE A 149 10.69 -31.21 24.54
N HIS A 150 10.05 -30.30 25.26
CA HIS A 150 10.54 -29.86 26.57
C HIS A 150 9.91 -30.75 27.64
N GLU A 151 10.75 -31.35 28.47
CA GLU A 151 10.39 -32.23 29.60
C GLU A 151 9.67 -31.52 30.76
N ASN A 152 9.26 -30.25 30.58
CA ASN A 152 8.77 -29.38 31.66
C ASN A 152 7.35 -28.84 31.42
N ILE A 153 6.49 -29.60 30.73
CA ILE A 153 5.05 -29.34 30.75
C ILE A 153 4.47 -30.07 31.97
N ARG A 154 4.34 -29.35 33.08
CA ARG A 154 3.62 -29.84 34.26
C ARG A 154 2.13 -29.88 33.94
N GLY A 155 1.58 -31.09 33.87
CA GLY A 155 0.17 -31.34 33.58
C GLY A 155 -0.77 -30.81 34.69
N PRO A 156 -2.08 -30.73 34.39
CA PRO A 156 -3.09 -30.15 35.29
C PRO A 156 -3.34 -30.91 36.61
N GLY A 157 -2.61 -31.99 36.90
CA GLY A 157 -2.67 -32.73 38.16
C GLY A 157 -1.82 -32.15 39.31
N TYR A 158 -1.22 -30.97 39.15
CA TYR A 158 -0.34 -30.34 40.16
C TYR A 158 -1.09 -29.43 41.16
N TYR A 159 -2.40 -29.24 41.00
CA TYR A 159 -3.23 -28.57 42.00
C TYR A 159 -4.20 -29.59 42.62
N HIS A 160 -3.82 -30.11 43.78
CA HIS A 160 -4.71 -30.79 44.73
C HIS A 160 -4.56 -30.12 46.09
#